data_AF-A0A3M1M270-F1
#
_entry.id   AF-A0A3M1M270-F1
#
_cell.length_a   1.000
_cell.length_b   1.000
_cell.length_c   1.000
_cell.angle_alpha   90.00
_cell.angle_beta   90.00
_cell.angle_gamma   90.00
#
_symmetry.space_group_name_H-M   'P 1'
#
loop_
_entity.id
_entity.type
_entity.pdbx_description
1 polymer ?
#
loop_
_entity_poly.entity_id
_entity_poly.type
_entity_poly.pdbx_seq_one_letter_code
_entity_poly.pdbx_strand_id
1 'polypeptide(L)'
;MGTGDLRPCGRAGGDLAAAAPLRHGAGLRPFRAGRGRAFRPSELAADAQCRAQGRHGHVPRLAPAVRAPEPRRVSRQGGDVGAVSGIAALLALLIAAAPPATAAADLAPEIAYERSQAAIGNPTGDHILRDHRGRELALADLRGKPLVVSLIYTSCGTVCPIVTDHLRDMVAEARALLGEDSFRVLTFGFDASGDRPGQLAGFAATHRIAGLNEWYIASADAATVEAFLNELGFSLQESAGGFDHLTQTTILDARGRVYRQVYGQTFPLPVLLEPLKDLVLGRTTRSLAPADLWDRLTFLCTVYNPLTGSYRFDYSIFFGIFFGGLSLIGMGWIILRLWLERRRALRSGRTRPATEAH
;
A
#
# COMPACT_ATOMS: atom_id res chain seq x y z
N MET A 1 -63.47 -26.34 -27.67
CA MET A 1 -63.22 -27.02 -26.38
C MET A 1 -62.22 -28.13 -26.64
N GLY A 2 -60.98 -27.96 -26.18
CA GLY A 2 -59.90 -28.92 -26.34
C GLY A 2 -58.96 -28.74 -25.16
N THR A 3 -58.94 -29.74 -24.30
CA THR A 3 -58.22 -29.83 -23.03
C THR A 3 -56.75 -30.19 -23.26
N GLY A 4 -55.84 -29.56 -22.51
CA GLY A 4 -54.42 -29.90 -22.48
C GLY A 4 -53.90 -29.86 -21.05
N ASP A 5 -53.58 -31.05 -20.54
CA ASP A 5 -53.08 -31.40 -19.21
C ASP A 5 -51.83 -30.60 -18.78
N LEU A 6 -51.82 -30.19 -17.51
CA LEU A 6 -50.61 -29.81 -16.78
C LEU A 6 -50.23 -30.95 -15.84
N ARG A 7 -49.07 -31.59 -16.09
CA ARG A 7 -48.43 -32.50 -15.15
C ARG A 7 -47.53 -31.71 -14.17
N PRO A 8 -47.62 -31.95 -12.85
CA PRO A 8 -46.72 -31.33 -11.87
C PRO A 8 -45.39 -32.09 -11.73
N CYS A 9 -44.29 -31.35 -11.55
CA CYS A 9 -42.99 -31.90 -11.19
C CYS A 9 -42.96 -32.29 -9.70
N GLY A 10 -42.56 -33.53 -9.44
CA GLY A 10 -42.58 -34.17 -8.12
C GLY A 10 -41.42 -33.79 -7.20
N ARG A 11 -41.72 -33.86 -5.91
CA ARG A 11 -40.78 -33.95 -4.78
C ARG A 11 -40.03 -35.27 -4.84
N ALA A 12 -38.73 -35.25 -4.52
CA ALA A 12 -38.01 -36.41 -4.00
C ALA A 12 -37.28 -35.99 -2.72
N GLY A 13 -37.59 -36.67 -1.62
CA GLY A 13 -36.80 -36.69 -0.39
C GLY A 13 -35.97 -37.98 -0.33
N GLY A 14 -34.91 -37.98 0.46
CA GLY A 14 -34.09 -39.16 0.77
C GLY A 14 -33.02 -38.81 1.81
N ASP A 15 -33.08 -39.51 2.93
CA ASP A 15 -32.30 -39.32 4.15
C ASP A 15 -30.87 -39.91 4.13
N LEU A 16 -30.01 -39.30 4.96
CA LEU A 16 -28.94 -39.84 5.81
C LEU A 16 -27.80 -40.71 5.23
N ALA A 17 -26.55 -40.21 5.37
CA ALA A 17 -25.44 -40.99 5.91
C ALA A 17 -24.32 -40.09 6.48
N ALA A 18 -23.85 -40.45 7.68
CA ALA A 18 -22.85 -39.78 8.49
C ALA A 18 -21.41 -39.89 7.93
N ALA A 19 -20.58 -38.88 8.20
CA ALA A 19 -19.14 -38.93 7.96
C ALA A 19 -18.38 -38.79 9.30
N ALA A 20 -17.56 -39.79 9.60
CA ALA A 20 -16.56 -39.80 10.68
C ALA A 20 -15.14 -39.55 10.09
N PRO A 21 -14.15 -39.16 10.90
CA PRO A 21 -12.95 -38.45 10.44
C PRO A 21 -11.79 -39.39 10.09
N LEU A 22 -10.91 -38.96 9.16
CA LEU A 22 -9.66 -39.65 8.84
C LEU A 22 -8.44 -38.86 9.32
N ARG A 23 -7.56 -39.59 10.02
CA ARG A 23 -6.26 -39.19 10.56
C ARG A 23 -5.14 -39.29 9.51
N HIS A 24 -4.06 -38.56 9.80
CA HIS A 24 -2.73 -38.52 9.18
C HIS A 24 -2.10 -39.84 8.71
N GLY A 25 -1.31 -39.75 7.63
CA GLY A 25 -0.25 -40.71 7.28
C GLY A 25 0.45 -40.38 5.96
N ALA A 26 1.79 -40.29 5.99
CA ALA A 26 2.70 -39.80 4.95
C ALA A 26 2.92 -40.75 3.75
N GLY A 27 3.51 -40.24 2.65
CA GLY A 27 4.26 -41.06 1.68
C GLY A 27 4.25 -40.59 0.22
N LEU A 28 5.39 -40.06 -0.24
CA LEU A 28 5.71 -39.67 -1.62
C LEU A 28 5.86 -40.89 -2.55
N ARG A 29 5.28 -40.86 -3.76
CA ARG A 29 5.85 -41.43 -5.01
C ARG A 29 5.31 -40.71 -6.27
N PRO A 30 6.12 -40.55 -7.34
CA PRO A 30 5.78 -39.74 -8.51
C PRO A 30 5.01 -40.55 -9.56
N PHE A 31 3.99 -39.96 -10.18
CA PHE A 31 3.27 -40.58 -11.29
C PHE A 31 3.59 -39.89 -12.62
N ARG A 32 3.89 -40.73 -13.61
CA ARG A 32 4.42 -40.42 -14.93
C ARG A 32 3.27 -40.07 -15.90
N ALA A 33 3.61 -39.21 -16.86
CA ALA A 33 2.73 -38.63 -17.88
C ALA A 33 1.93 -39.64 -18.72
N GLY A 34 0.64 -39.35 -18.91
CA GLY A 34 -0.26 -39.97 -19.88
C GLY A 34 -0.90 -38.91 -20.78
N ARG A 35 -0.83 -39.12 -22.09
CA ARG A 35 -1.26 -38.23 -23.16
C ARG A 35 -2.79 -38.06 -23.23
N GLY A 36 -3.22 -36.81 -23.37
CA GLY A 36 -4.15 -36.35 -24.40
C GLY A 36 -5.64 -36.67 -24.26
N ARG A 37 -6.44 -35.66 -23.90
CA ARG A 37 -7.68 -35.32 -24.61
C ARG A 37 -7.86 -33.78 -24.64
N ALA A 38 -7.98 -33.25 -25.85
CA ALA A 38 -8.34 -31.87 -26.10
C ALA A 38 -9.78 -31.62 -25.63
N PHE A 39 -9.96 -30.65 -24.73
CA PHE A 39 -11.28 -30.17 -24.32
C PHE A 39 -11.69 -29.02 -25.25
N ARG A 40 -12.85 -29.19 -25.90
CA ARG A 40 -13.49 -28.18 -26.74
C ARG A 40 -14.17 -27.13 -25.86
N PRO A 41 -14.09 -25.83 -26.19
CA PRO A 41 -14.75 -24.76 -25.46
C PRO A 41 -16.18 -24.54 -26.00
N SER A 42 -17.20 -25.11 -25.35
CA SER A 42 -18.60 -24.75 -25.64
C SER A 42 -19.58 -25.17 -24.54
N GLU A 43 -19.29 -24.90 -23.26
CA GLU A 43 -20.28 -25.03 -22.17
C GLU A 43 -20.04 -23.96 -21.08
N LEU A 44 -20.16 -22.70 -21.49
CA LEU A 44 -20.16 -21.53 -20.59
C LEU A 44 -21.25 -20.56 -21.07
N ALA A 45 -22.49 -21.05 -21.14
CA ALA A 45 -23.69 -20.26 -21.43
C ALA A 45 -24.97 -21.05 -21.09
N ALA A 46 -25.14 -21.48 -19.84
CA ALA A 46 -26.40 -22.09 -19.39
C ALA A 46 -26.75 -21.80 -17.92
N ASP A 47 -26.26 -20.69 -17.36
CA ASP A 47 -26.68 -20.20 -16.03
C ASP A 47 -27.04 -18.70 -16.00
N ALA A 48 -27.15 -18.07 -17.17
CA ALA A 48 -27.54 -16.66 -17.31
C ALA A 48 -28.97 -16.46 -17.84
N GLN A 49 -29.75 -17.54 -18.00
CA GLN A 49 -31.08 -17.49 -18.62
C GLN A 49 -32.20 -17.87 -17.63
N CYS A 50 -32.16 -17.33 -16.40
CA CYS A 50 -33.30 -17.38 -15.48
C CYS A 50 -33.56 -16.05 -14.75
N ARG A 51 -33.10 -14.92 -15.34
CA ARG A 51 -33.30 -13.56 -14.78
C ARG A 51 -33.77 -12.49 -15.76
N ALA A 52 -34.14 -12.85 -16.99
CA ALA A 52 -34.56 -11.87 -17.99
C ALA A 52 -35.76 -12.39 -18.81
N GLN A 53 -36.92 -12.52 -18.18
CA GLN A 53 -38.23 -12.50 -18.86
C GLN A 53 -39.34 -12.38 -17.80
N GLY A 54 -39.72 -11.14 -17.51
CA GLY A 54 -40.66 -10.83 -16.44
C GLY A 54 -41.23 -9.42 -16.52
N ARG A 55 -42.06 -9.21 -17.55
CA ARG A 55 -43.21 -8.29 -17.59
C ARG A 55 -42.96 -6.78 -17.71
N HIS A 56 -43.12 -6.36 -18.97
CA HIS A 56 -43.71 -5.09 -19.37
C HIS A 56 -45.12 -4.88 -18.76
N GLY A 57 -45.37 -3.63 -18.35
CA GLY A 57 -46.59 -2.89 -18.64
C GLY A 57 -47.88 -3.27 -17.91
N HIS A 58 -48.14 -2.64 -16.76
CA HIS A 58 -49.50 -2.26 -16.40
C HIS A 58 -49.53 -0.93 -15.64
N VAL A 59 -50.18 0.05 -16.25
CA VAL A 59 -50.51 1.37 -15.69
C VAL A 59 -51.65 1.21 -14.68
N PRO A 60 -51.53 1.61 -13.40
CA PRO A 60 -52.67 1.65 -12.50
C PRO A 60 -53.48 2.93 -12.72
N ARG A 61 -54.79 2.76 -12.89
CA ARG A 61 -55.84 3.80 -12.90
C ARG A 61 -55.86 4.56 -11.57
N LEU A 62 -56.04 5.89 -11.68
CA LEU A 62 -56.41 6.79 -10.59
C LEU A 62 -57.74 6.34 -9.94
N ALA A 63 -57.73 6.15 -8.63
CA ALA A 63 -58.92 5.99 -7.77
C ALA A 63 -59.22 7.32 -7.04
N PRO A 64 -60.48 7.61 -6.68
CA PRO A 64 -60.91 8.96 -6.31
C PRO A 64 -60.53 9.34 -4.87
N ALA A 65 -60.47 10.67 -4.67
CA ALA A 65 -60.13 11.34 -3.42
C ALA A 65 -60.94 10.86 -2.21
N VAL A 66 -60.24 10.36 -1.19
CA VAL A 66 -60.80 10.08 0.14
C VAL A 66 -60.84 11.40 0.93
N ARG A 67 -62.03 11.71 1.47
CA ARG A 67 -62.31 12.89 2.32
C ARG A 67 -61.38 12.97 3.54
N ALA A 68 -60.93 14.18 3.83
CA ALA A 68 -60.25 14.54 5.07
C ALA A 68 -61.16 14.31 6.30
N PRO A 69 -60.63 13.79 7.42
CA PRO A 69 -61.35 13.80 8.69
C PRO A 69 -61.29 15.19 9.35
N GLU A 70 -62.42 15.63 9.91
CA GLU A 70 -62.57 16.89 10.64
C GLU A 70 -61.68 16.99 11.90
N PRO A 71 -61.29 18.22 12.31
CA PRO A 71 -60.51 18.43 13.52
C PRO A 71 -61.35 18.18 14.78
N ARG A 72 -61.00 17.13 15.55
CA ARG A 72 -61.51 16.94 16.91
C ARG A 72 -60.95 18.02 17.83
N ARG A 73 -61.83 18.80 18.46
CA ARG A 73 -61.49 19.70 19.58
C ARG A 73 -60.90 18.88 20.72
N VAL A 74 -59.62 19.10 20.99
CA VAL A 74 -58.98 18.66 22.24
C VAL A 74 -59.47 19.59 23.36
N SER A 75 -60.20 19.01 24.32
CA SER A 75 -60.61 19.68 25.54
C SER A 75 -59.38 19.95 26.40
N ARG A 76 -59.19 21.22 26.78
CA ARG A 76 -58.14 21.67 27.70
C ARG A 76 -58.58 21.30 29.12
N GLN A 77 -58.10 20.17 29.65
CA GLN A 77 -58.18 19.88 31.07
C GLN A 77 -56.89 20.36 31.74
N GLY A 78 -57.05 21.30 32.68
CA GLY A 78 -55.99 21.76 33.55
C GLY A 78 -55.55 20.62 34.48
N GLY A 79 -54.25 20.44 34.58
CA GLY A 79 -53.61 19.49 35.48
C GLY A 79 -52.25 20.03 35.92
N ASP A 80 -52.22 20.54 37.15
CA ASP A 80 -51.14 20.56 38.13
C ASP A 80 -49.68 20.59 37.64
N VAL A 81 -49.14 21.81 37.59
CA VAL A 81 -47.71 22.12 37.59
C VAL A 81 -47.10 21.83 38.97
N GLY A 82 -46.85 20.57 39.30
CA GLY A 82 -46.27 20.19 40.60
C GLY A 82 -45.16 19.14 40.57
N ALA A 83 -45.10 18.28 39.55
CA ALA A 83 -44.25 17.07 39.60
C ALA A 83 -43.19 16.97 38.50
N VAL A 84 -43.02 17.98 37.65
CA VAL A 84 -42.11 17.91 36.49
C VAL A 84 -40.67 18.39 36.82
N SER A 85 -40.45 19.03 37.98
CA SER A 85 -39.14 19.57 38.35
C SER A 85 -38.15 18.52 38.90
N GLY A 86 -38.62 17.39 39.44
CA GLY A 86 -37.74 16.37 40.03
C GLY A 86 -37.01 15.52 38.98
N ILE A 87 -37.70 15.14 37.91
CA ILE A 87 -37.14 14.26 36.87
C ILE A 87 -36.18 15.03 35.95
N ALA A 88 -36.48 16.29 35.65
CA ALA A 88 -35.59 17.14 34.86
C ALA A 88 -34.28 17.45 35.62
N ALA A 89 -34.34 17.66 36.93
CA ALA A 89 -33.16 17.84 37.76
C ALA A 89 -32.32 16.56 37.91
N LEU A 90 -32.96 15.39 38.02
CA LEU A 90 -32.24 14.10 38.06
C LEU A 90 -31.57 13.75 36.72
N LEU A 91 -32.23 14.02 35.58
CA LEU A 91 -31.62 13.84 34.25
C LEU A 91 -30.48 14.83 34.01
N ALA A 92 -30.61 16.08 34.44
CA ALA A 92 -29.53 17.06 34.34
C ALA A 92 -28.32 16.68 35.20
N LEU A 93 -28.55 16.08 36.38
CA LEU A 93 -27.48 15.59 37.25
C LEU A 93 -26.80 14.33 36.71
N LEU A 94 -27.55 13.46 36.00
CA LEU A 94 -26.99 12.28 35.32
C LEU A 94 -26.16 12.63 34.09
N ILE A 95 -26.48 13.73 33.38
CA ILE A 95 -25.68 14.23 32.25
C ILE A 95 -24.39 14.90 32.72
N ALA A 96 -24.40 15.53 33.91
CA ALA A 96 -23.23 16.21 34.47
C ALA A 96 -22.21 15.26 35.15
N ALA A 97 -22.59 14.00 35.41
CA ALA A 97 -21.74 13.01 36.08
C ALA A 97 -21.04 12.03 35.12
N ALA A 98 -21.20 12.18 33.81
CA ALA A 98 -20.41 11.42 32.85
C ALA A 98 -18.96 11.95 32.88
N PRO A 99 -17.95 11.13 33.21
CA PRO A 99 -16.56 11.56 33.09
C PRO A 99 -16.31 11.96 31.63
N PRO A 100 -15.54 13.03 31.37
CA PRO A 100 -15.24 13.42 30.00
C PRO A 100 -14.52 12.24 29.33
N ALA A 101 -15.11 11.73 28.24
CA ALA A 101 -14.53 10.69 27.39
C ALA A 101 -13.28 11.26 26.69
N THR A 102 -12.20 11.42 27.43
CA THR A 102 -10.94 12.02 26.96
C THR A 102 -9.93 10.95 26.53
N ALA A 103 -10.16 9.68 26.87
CA ALA A 103 -9.29 8.56 26.48
C ALA A 103 -9.64 7.94 25.11
N ALA A 104 -10.85 8.16 24.58
CA ALA A 104 -11.29 7.59 23.30
C ALA A 104 -11.04 8.52 22.09
N ALA A 105 -10.60 9.76 22.31
CA ALA A 105 -10.42 10.74 21.24
C ALA A 105 -9.16 10.50 20.40
N ASP A 106 -8.10 9.93 21.00
CA ASP A 106 -6.78 9.86 20.38
C ASP A 106 -6.64 8.82 19.26
N LEU A 107 -7.57 7.87 19.15
CA LEU A 107 -7.59 6.85 18.11
C LEU A 107 -8.68 7.03 17.05
N ALA A 108 -9.39 8.18 17.04
CA ALA A 108 -10.26 8.49 15.91
C ALA A 108 -9.42 8.45 14.62
N PRO A 109 -9.84 7.74 13.55
CA PRO A 109 -9.00 7.52 12.37
C PRO A 109 -8.42 8.80 11.78
N GLU A 110 -9.19 9.89 11.79
CA GLU A 110 -8.75 11.20 11.33
C GLU A 110 -7.62 11.77 12.19
N ILE A 111 -7.77 11.73 13.52
CA ILE A 111 -6.77 12.26 14.47
C ILE A 111 -5.48 11.43 14.40
N ALA A 112 -5.60 10.10 14.31
CA ALA A 112 -4.46 9.21 14.14
C ALA A 112 -3.72 9.47 12.82
N TYR A 113 -4.46 9.70 11.73
CA TYR A 113 -3.89 10.06 10.43
C TYR A 113 -3.21 11.44 10.47
N GLU A 114 -3.85 12.45 11.05
CA GLU A 114 -3.27 13.80 11.20
C GLU A 114 -1.98 13.77 12.03
N ARG A 115 -1.96 13.02 13.15
CA ARG A 115 -0.75 12.82 13.97
C ARG A 115 0.38 12.16 13.17
N SER A 116 0.06 11.13 12.39
CA SER A 116 1.03 10.43 11.55
C SER A 116 1.61 11.32 10.45
N GLN A 117 0.76 12.13 9.82
CA GLN A 117 1.17 13.09 8.80
C GLN A 117 1.99 14.24 9.38
N ALA A 118 1.67 14.71 10.59
CA ALA A 118 2.42 15.75 11.29
C ALA A 118 3.84 15.30 11.66
N ALA A 119 4.10 13.99 11.74
CA ALA A 119 5.43 13.47 12.00
C ALA A 119 6.38 13.53 10.79
N ILE A 120 5.91 13.84 9.58
CA ILE A 120 6.78 13.96 8.40
C ILE A 120 7.81 15.08 8.63
N GLY A 121 9.09 14.73 8.52
CA GLY A 121 10.24 15.59 8.79
C GLY A 121 10.87 15.41 10.18
N ASN A 122 10.16 14.76 11.11
CA ASN A 122 10.68 14.50 12.46
C ASN A 122 11.92 13.60 12.40
N PRO A 123 12.97 13.91 13.18
CA PRO A 123 14.10 13.00 13.35
C PRO A 123 13.74 11.87 14.33
N THR A 124 14.28 10.69 14.08
CA THR A 124 14.24 9.59 15.04
C THR A 124 15.46 9.61 15.95
N GLY A 125 15.27 9.28 17.23
CA GLY A 125 16.33 9.16 18.22
C GLY A 125 17.33 8.03 17.92
N ASP A 126 18.42 8.00 18.69
CA ASP A 126 19.43 6.94 18.63
C ASP A 126 19.05 5.75 19.52
N HIS A 127 17.85 5.21 19.28
CA HIS A 127 17.27 4.13 20.08
C HIS A 127 18.09 2.84 20.01
N ILE A 128 18.25 2.17 21.15
CA ILE A 128 18.83 0.82 21.20
C ILE A 128 17.68 -0.20 21.17
N LEU A 129 17.61 -0.95 20.09
CA LEU A 129 16.61 -2.00 19.89
C LEU A 129 17.21 -3.36 20.25
N ARG A 130 16.36 -4.36 20.35
CA ARG A 130 16.76 -5.76 20.52
C ARG A 130 16.20 -6.60 19.38
N ASP A 131 17.11 -7.24 18.63
CA ASP A 131 16.75 -8.06 17.47
C ASP A 131 16.09 -9.39 17.87
N HIS A 132 15.52 -10.09 16.88
CA HIS A 132 14.94 -11.43 17.03
C HIS A 132 15.92 -12.51 17.54
N ARG A 133 17.23 -12.23 17.59
CA ARG A 133 18.27 -13.11 18.15
C ARG A 133 18.70 -12.68 19.56
N GLY A 134 18.10 -11.63 20.10
CA GLY A 134 18.42 -11.07 21.42
C GLY A 134 19.64 -10.15 21.43
N ARG A 135 20.17 -9.77 20.26
CA ARG A 135 21.32 -8.85 20.16
C ARG A 135 20.84 -7.41 20.14
N GLU A 136 21.66 -6.51 20.66
CA GLU A 136 21.44 -5.08 20.52
C GLU A 136 21.57 -4.66 19.05
N LEU A 137 20.68 -3.76 18.64
CA LEU A 137 20.65 -3.14 17.32
C LEU A 137 20.43 -1.65 17.53
N ALA A 138 21.46 -0.82 17.34
CA ALA A 138 21.29 0.61 17.41
C ALA A 138 20.58 1.10 16.15
N LEU A 139 19.51 1.89 16.30
CA LEU A 139 18.81 2.48 15.15
C LEU A 139 19.74 3.37 14.31
N ALA A 140 20.75 3.97 14.95
CA ALA A 140 21.81 4.72 14.30
C ALA A 140 22.61 3.88 13.28
N ASP A 141 22.78 2.58 13.50
CA ASP A 141 23.49 1.68 12.58
C ASP A 141 22.72 1.46 11.27
N LEU A 142 21.39 1.66 11.31
CA LEU A 142 20.53 1.56 10.14
C LEU A 142 20.52 2.84 9.28
N ARG A 143 21.18 3.92 9.72
CA ARG A 143 21.34 5.16 8.95
C ARG A 143 22.29 4.99 7.76
N GLY A 144 22.33 6.00 6.89
CA GLY A 144 23.13 6.00 5.66
C GLY A 144 22.39 5.49 4.43
N LYS A 145 21.34 4.70 4.60
CA LYS A 145 20.38 4.28 3.57
C LYS A 145 18.95 4.60 3.99
N PRO A 146 18.00 4.75 3.06
CA PRO A 146 16.59 4.81 3.40
C PRO A 146 16.17 3.58 4.20
N LEU A 147 15.28 3.77 5.18
CA LEU A 147 14.78 2.69 6.04
C LEU A 147 13.27 2.62 5.96
N VAL A 148 12.73 1.47 5.56
CA VAL A 148 11.28 1.19 5.60
C VAL A 148 10.96 0.53 6.94
N VAL A 149 10.17 1.17 7.77
CA VAL A 149 9.75 0.71 9.09
C VAL A 149 8.32 0.19 9.02
N SER A 150 8.13 -1.09 9.31
CA SER A 150 6.81 -1.74 9.39
C SER A 150 6.47 -2.00 10.85
N LEU A 151 5.41 -1.36 11.34
CA LEU A 151 4.97 -1.44 12.73
C LEU A 151 3.99 -2.61 12.88
N ILE A 152 4.38 -3.61 13.68
CA ILE A 152 3.60 -4.82 13.94
C ILE A 152 3.64 -5.17 15.43
N TYR A 153 2.82 -6.14 15.84
CA TYR A 153 2.99 -6.86 17.09
C TYR A 153 2.74 -8.34 16.83
N THR A 154 3.55 -9.22 17.42
CA THR A 154 3.65 -10.62 16.97
C THR A 154 2.45 -11.49 17.33
N SER A 155 1.64 -11.08 18.31
CA SER A 155 0.41 -11.77 18.71
C SER A 155 -0.81 -11.43 17.82
N CYS A 156 -0.64 -10.50 16.88
CA CYS A 156 -1.64 -10.10 15.90
C CYS A 156 -1.96 -11.23 14.90
N GLY A 157 -3.12 -11.88 15.05
CA GLY A 157 -3.54 -13.00 14.20
C GLY A 157 -4.25 -12.62 12.89
N THR A 158 -4.40 -11.32 12.58
CA THR A 158 -5.28 -10.84 11.51
C THR A 158 -4.52 -9.99 10.49
N VAL A 159 -4.24 -8.73 10.83
CA VAL A 159 -3.77 -7.70 9.88
C VAL A 159 -2.26 -7.78 9.64
N CYS A 160 -1.49 -7.95 10.70
CA CYS A 160 -0.03 -7.90 10.68
C CYS A 160 0.61 -9.00 9.79
N PRO A 161 0.09 -10.24 9.76
CA PRO A 161 0.48 -11.25 8.77
C PRO A 161 0.34 -10.76 7.31
N ILE A 162 -0.82 -10.19 6.97
CA ILE A 162 -1.14 -9.72 5.62
C ILE A 162 -0.19 -8.59 5.21
N VAL A 163 -0.01 -7.60 6.09
CA VAL A 163 0.91 -6.47 5.87
C VAL A 163 2.33 -6.95 5.65
N THR A 164 2.81 -7.89 6.47
CA THR A 164 4.19 -8.38 6.42
C THR A 164 4.46 -9.15 5.12
N ASP A 165 3.54 -10.04 4.73
CA ASP A 165 3.66 -10.79 3.48
C ASP A 165 3.58 -9.88 2.25
N HIS A 166 2.65 -8.92 2.25
CA HIS A 166 2.54 -7.92 1.18
C HIS A 166 3.80 -7.05 1.08
N LEU A 167 4.31 -6.56 2.21
CA LEU A 167 5.52 -5.74 2.24
C LEU A 167 6.74 -6.52 1.74
N ARG A 168 6.88 -7.80 2.11
CA ARG A 168 7.96 -8.67 1.61
C ARG A 168 7.97 -8.71 0.08
N ASP A 169 6.81 -8.93 -0.52
CA ASP A 169 6.67 -9.04 -1.97
C ASP A 169 6.96 -7.68 -2.66
N MET A 170 6.45 -6.57 -2.10
CA MET A 170 6.74 -5.22 -2.60
C MET A 170 8.22 -4.83 -2.47
N VAL A 171 8.89 -5.23 -1.38
CA VAL A 171 10.33 -4.99 -1.19
C VAL A 171 11.14 -5.77 -2.22
N ALA A 172 10.77 -7.00 -2.53
CA ALA A 172 11.43 -7.79 -3.58
C ALA A 172 11.31 -7.12 -4.95
N GLU A 173 10.11 -6.66 -5.32
CA GLU A 173 9.90 -5.92 -6.58
C GLU A 173 10.65 -4.59 -6.60
N ALA A 174 10.64 -3.84 -5.48
CA ALA A 174 11.35 -2.57 -5.37
C ALA A 174 12.87 -2.76 -5.49
N ARG A 175 13.44 -3.81 -4.88
CA ARG A 175 14.87 -4.14 -4.98
C ARG A 175 15.27 -4.65 -6.37
N ALA A 176 14.40 -5.38 -7.05
CA ALA A 176 14.64 -5.78 -8.44
C ALA A 176 14.80 -4.55 -9.36
N LEU A 177 14.17 -3.43 -9.01
CA LEU A 177 14.29 -2.18 -9.75
C LEU A 177 15.47 -1.34 -9.22
N LEU A 178 15.56 -1.07 -7.92
CA LEU A 178 16.51 -0.12 -7.32
C LEU A 178 17.89 -0.72 -6.98
N GLY A 179 18.03 -2.04 -7.00
CA GLY A 179 19.19 -2.78 -6.51
C GLY A 179 18.98 -3.36 -5.11
N GLU A 180 19.57 -4.52 -4.84
CA GLU A 180 19.41 -5.29 -3.59
C GLU A 180 19.79 -4.52 -2.33
N ASP A 181 20.79 -3.65 -2.42
CA ASP A 181 21.35 -2.90 -1.28
C ASP A 181 20.87 -1.45 -1.20
N SER A 182 19.83 -1.08 -1.96
CA SER A 182 19.37 0.30 -2.11
C SER A 182 18.70 0.89 -0.86
N PHE A 183 18.04 0.08 -0.04
CA PHE A 183 17.38 0.48 1.20
C PHE A 183 17.30 -0.69 2.21
N ARG A 184 17.03 -0.34 3.47
CA ARG A 184 16.85 -1.30 4.57
C ARG A 184 15.39 -1.43 4.96
N VAL A 185 15.04 -2.54 5.60
CA VAL A 185 13.71 -2.76 6.16
C VAL A 185 13.84 -3.09 7.64
N LEU A 186 13.01 -2.48 8.49
CA LEU A 186 12.87 -2.81 9.89
C LEU A 186 11.41 -3.20 10.16
N THR A 187 11.17 -4.47 10.45
CA THR A 187 9.92 -4.92 11.07
C THR A 187 10.04 -4.69 12.57
N PHE A 188 9.30 -3.72 13.09
CA PHE A 188 9.37 -3.29 14.48
C PHE A 188 8.16 -3.82 15.26
N GLY A 189 8.43 -4.63 16.28
CA GLY A 189 7.44 -5.10 17.24
C GLY A 189 7.14 -4.05 18.29
N PHE A 190 5.93 -3.50 18.32
CA PHE A 190 5.54 -2.45 19.26
C PHE A 190 4.92 -2.97 20.57
N ASP A 191 4.61 -4.26 20.69
CA ASP A 191 4.17 -4.82 21.97
C ASP A 191 5.38 -5.10 22.86
N ALA A 192 5.84 -4.10 23.62
CA ALA A 192 6.99 -4.21 24.51
C ALA A 192 6.89 -5.38 25.51
N SER A 193 5.67 -5.82 25.84
CA SER A 193 5.41 -6.90 26.80
C SER A 193 5.44 -8.29 26.16
N GLY A 194 5.03 -8.41 24.89
CA GLY A 194 4.87 -9.66 24.15
C GLY A 194 5.97 -9.95 23.13
N ASP A 195 6.52 -8.92 22.47
CA ASP A 195 7.47 -9.02 21.35
C ASP A 195 8.91 -9.28 21.83
N ARG A 196 9.13 -10.38 22.56
CA ARG A 196 10.49 -10.81 22.93
C ARG A 196 11.18 -11.50 21.74
N PRO A 197 12.51 -11.69 21.78
CA PRO A 197 13.27 -12.26 20.66
C PRO A 197 12.71 -13.58 20.12
N GLY A 198 12.23 -14.47 20.99
CA GLY A 198 11.62 -15.74 20.57
C GLY A 198 10.35 -15.58 19.74
N GLN A 199 9.47 -14.64 20.12
CA GLN A 199 8.24 -14.35 19.37
C GLN A 199 8.57 -13.69 18.03
N LEU A 200 9.48 -12.72 18.03
CA LEU A 200 9.97 -12.06 16.81
C LEU A 200 10.59 -13.07 15.84
N ALA A 201 11.39 -14.03 16.34
CA ALA A 201 11.99 -15.07 15.53
C ALA A 201 10.93 -15.99 14.91
N GLY A 202 9.93 -16.40 15.70
CA GLY A 202 8.81 -17.21 15.21
C GLY A 202 7.98 -16.50 14.14
N PHE A 203 7.68 -15.22 14.35
CA PHE A 203 6.98 -14.37 13.38
C PHE A 203 7.79 -14.22 12.09
N ALA A 204 9.09 -13.91 12.22
CA ALA A 204 9.97 -13.74 11.07
C ALA A 204 10.13 -15.03 10.24
N ALA A 205 10.18 -16.19 10.90
CA ALA A 205 10.24 -17.48 10.23
C ALA A 205 8.92 -17.79 9.50
N THR A 206 7.78 -17.57 10.16
CA THR A 206 6.44 -17.82 9.60
C THR A 206 6.20 -17.01 8.32
N HIS A 207 6.60 -15.73 8.32
CA HIS A 207 6.43 -14.82 7.18
C HIS A 207 7.63 -14.80 6.21
N ARG A 208 8.62 -15.70 6.41
CA ARG A 208 9.79 -15.85 5.53
C ARG A 208 10.59 -14.55 5.34
N ILE A 209 10.64 -13.74 6.38
CA ILE A 209 11.47 -12.52 6.44
C ILE A 209 12.75 -12.72 7.25
N ALA A 210 12.88 -13.87 7.94
CA ALA A 210 14.11 -14.25 8.62
C ALA A 210 15.26 -14.45 7.61
N GLY A 211 16.34 -13.68 7.78
CA GLY A 211 17.57 -13.82 6.98
C GLY A 211 17.54 -13.16 5.60
N LEU A 212 16.49 -12.39 5.28
CA LEU A 212 16.51 -11.54 4.08
C LEU A 212 17.61 -10.47 4.23
N ASN A 213 18.31 -10.20 3.13
CA ASN A 213 19.37 -9.19 3.11
C ASN A 213 18.82 -7.82 3.56
N GLU A 214 19.58 -7.09 4.38
CA GLU A 214 19.20 -5.75 4.86
C GLU A 214 17.77 -5.67 5.47
N TRP A 215 17.25 -6.78 5.98
CA TRP A 215 15.96 -6.87 6.68
C TRP A 215 16.18 -7.19 8.16
N TYR A 216 15.71 -6.31 9.02
CA TYR A 216 15.87 -6.37 10.45
C TYR A 216 14.51 -6.60 11.11
N ILE A 217 14.51 -7.40 12.18
CA ILE A 217 13.31 -7.63 13.00
C ILE A 217 13.73 -7.38 14.44
N ALA A 218 13.11 -6.38 15.09
CA ALA A 218 13.47 -5.95 16.43
C ALA A 218 12.28 -5.38 17.19
N SER A 219 12.42 -5.29 18.51
CA SER A 219 11.53 -4.55 19.42
C SER A 219 12.39 -3.82 20.44
N ALA A 220 11.80 -3.16 21.43
CA ALA A 220 12.52 -2.49 22.50
C ALA A 220 11.75 -2.57 23.83
N ASP A 221 12.29 -1.98 24.89
CA ASP A 221 11.56 -1.77 26.14
C ASP A 221 10.44 -0.73 25.96
N ALA A 222 9.52 -0.66 26.92
CA ALA A 222 8.33 0.18 26.83
C ALA A 222 8.63 1.67 26.60
N ALA A 223 9.66 2.23 27.26
CA ALA A 223 9.99 3.64 27.12
C ALA A 223 10.55 3.95 25.73
N THR A 224 11.42 3.07 25.22
CA THR A 224 11.97 3.19 23.86
C THR A 224 10.90 2.99 22.80
N VAL A 225 9.99 2.02 22.97
CA VAL A 225 8.84 1.83 22.07
C VAL A 225 7.98 3.08 22.04
N GLU A 226 7.56 3.61 23.19
CA GLU A 226 6.72 4.81 23.27
C GLU A 226 7.38 6.02 22.59
N ALA A 227 8.66 6.26 22.89
CA ALA A 227 9.41 7.34 22.27
C ALA A 227 9.49 7.19 20.74
N PHE A 228 9.83 6.00 20.27
CA PHE A 228 9.98 5.75 18.83
C PHE A 228 8.63 5.88 18.10
N LEU A 229 7.54 5.35 18.66
CA LEU A 229 6.20 5.49 18.06
C LEU A 229 5.75 6.95 18.00
N ASN A 230 6.02 7.74 19.05
CA ASN A 230 5.73 9.18 19.07
C ASN A 230 6.50 9.93 17.98
N GLU A 231 7.77 9.61 17.76
CA GLU A 231 8.58 10.20 16.68
C GLU A 231 8.02 9.88 15.29
N LEU A 232 7.48 8.68 15.11
CA LEU A 232 6.83 8.22 13.87
C LEU A 232 5.37 8.69 13.73
N GLY A 233 4.82 9.37 14.74
CA GLY A 233 3.42 9.81 14.77
C GLY A 233 2.41 8.66 14.80
N PHE A 234 2.80 7.50 15.33
CA PHE A 234 1.94 6.31 15.38
C PHE A 234 1.05 6.32 16.63
N SER A 235 -0.26 6.21 16.43
CA SER A 235 -1.24 6.07 17.51
C SER A 235 -1.68 4.61 17.66
N LEU A 236 -1.74 4.14 18.91
CA LEU A 236 -2.28 2.84 19.28
C LEU A 236 -3.17 2.97 20.52
N GLN A 237 -4.11 2.04 20.67
CA GLN A 237 -4.94 1.88 21.85
C GLN A 237 -5.07 0.40 22.18
N GLU A 238 -4.94 0.05 23.46
CA GLU A 238 -5.22 -1.31 23.91
C GLU A 238 -6.70 -1.65 23.78
N SER A 239 -6.99 -2.85 23.30
CA SER A 239 -8.34 -3.35 23.05
C SER A 239 -8.48 -4.79 23.52
N ALA A 240 -9.71 -5.31 23.55
CA ALA A 240 -9.98 -6.66 24.00
C ALA A 240 -9.33 -7.69 23.06
N GLY A 241 -8.16 -8.21 23.45
CA GLY A 241 -7.41 -9.22 22.70
C GLY A 241 -6.29 -8.67 21.80
N GLY A 242 -5.88 -7.40 21.96
CA GLY A 242 -4.74 -6.85 21.22
C GLY A 242 -4.70 -5.32 21.23
N PHE A 243 -4.34 -4.75 20.08
CA PHE A 243 -4.20 -3.30 19.90
C PHE A 243 -4.99 -2.84 18.68
N ASP A 244 -5.76 -1.77 18.85
CA ASP A 244 -6.36 -1.03 17.76
C ASP A 244 -5.38 0.07 17.32
N HIS A 245 -5.03 0.07 16.04
CA HIS A 245 -4.09 1.04 15.47
C HIS A 245 -4.30 1.21 13.96
N LEU A 246 -3.79 2.31 13.42
CA LEU A 246 -3.74 2.52 11.97
C LEU A 246 -2.69 1.58 11.36
N THR A 247 -2.98 0.95 10.22
CA THR A 247 -1.96 0.20 9.49
C THR A 247 -1.01 1.20 8.82
N GLN A 248 0.20 1.34 9.37
CA GLN A 248 1.18 2.33 8.97
C GLN A 248 2.54 1.67 8.70
N THR A 249 3.12 1.99 7.55
CA THR A 249 4.51 1.74 7.20
C THR A 249 5.19 3.09 6.98
N THR A 250 6.30 3.33 7.67
CA THR A 250 7.00 4.63 7.63
C THR A 250 8.31 4.51 6.86
N ILE A 251 8.56 5.41 5.93
CA ILE A 251 9.82 5.50 5.19
C ILE A 251 10.66 6.61 5.83
N LEU A 252 11.84 6.26 6.33
CA LEU A 252 12.83 7.20 6.85
C LEU A 252 13.89 7.48 5.79
N ASP A 253 14.35 8.73 5.74
CA ASP A 253 15.53 9.09 4.96
C ASP A 253 16.81 8.51 5.59
N ALA A 254 17.93 8.60 4.87
CA ALA A 254 19.21 8.09 5.34
C ALA A 254 19.82 8.85 6.53
N ARG A 255 19.19 9.91 7.04
CA ARG A 255 19.54 10.57 8.31
C ARG A 255 18.61 10.15 9.46
N GLY A 256 17.64 9.26 9.21
CA GLY A 256 16.63 8.87 10.19
C GLY A 256 15.54 9.92 10.36
N ARG A 257 15.15 10.66 9.31
CA ARG A 257 13.99 11.55 9.36
C ARG A 257 12.80 10.90 8.66
N VAL A 258 11.60 11.06 9.22
CA VAL A 258 10.36 10.61 8.58
C VAL A 258 10.20 11.31 7.23
N TYR A 259 10.23 10.55 6.15
CA TYR A 259 10.10 11.08 4.80
C TYR A 259 8.68 10.87 4.25
N ARG A 260 8.08 9.69 4.48
CA ARG A 260 6.74 9.37 3.98
C ARG A 260 6.06 8.33 4.86
N GLN A 261 4.74 8.48 5.01
CA GLN A 261 3.86 7.47 5.60
C GLN A 261 3.11 6.74 4.49
N VAL A 262 2.97 5.43 4.63
CA VAL A 262 2.20 4.54 3.75
C VAL A 262 1.18 3.82 4.60
N TYR A 263 -0.07 3.79 4.15
CA TYR A 263 -1.18 3.29 4.92
C TYR A 263 -1.85 2.08 4.26
N GLY A 264 -2.52 1.28 5.10
CA GLY A 264 -3.33 0.14 4.66
C GLY A 264 -2.57 -1.18 4.62
N GLN A 265 -3.34 -2.26 4.55
CA GLN A 265 -2.81 -3.64 4.58
C GLN A 265 -2.22 -4.06 3.25
N THR A 266 -2.78 -3.53 2.17
CA THR A 266 -2.32 -3.67 0.80
C THR A 266 -2.27 -2.28 0.19
N PHE A 267 -1.19 -2.00 -0.53
CA PHE A 267 -0.98 -0.74 -1.23
C PHE A 267 -0.26 -1.02 -2.54
N PRO A 268 -0.49 -0.20 -3.58
CA PRO A 268 0.14 -0.40 -4.87
C PRO A 268 1.65 -0.07 -4.80
N LEU A 269 2.47 -0.82 -5.53
CA LEU A 269 3.93 -0.69 -5.53
C LEU A 269 4.44 0.77 -5.67
N PRO A 270 3.88 1.65 -6.52
CA PRO A 270 4.38 3.02 -6.65
C PRO A 270 4.39 3.82 -5.35
N VAL A 271 3.44 3.55 -4.45
CA VAL A 271 3.35 4.25 -3.16
C VAL A 271 4.57 3.98 -2.27
N LEU A 272 5.17 2.79 -2.41
CA LEU A 272 6.43 2.44 -1.75
C LEU A 272 7.64 2.86 -2.59
N LEU A 273 7.59 2.59 -3.90
CA LEU A 273 8.74 2.71 -4.79
C LEU A 273 9.10 4.15 -5.14
N GLU A 274 8.14 5.06 -5.31
CA GLU A 274 8.40 6.45 -5.67
C GLU A 274 9.18 7.21 -4.58
N PRO A 275 8.78 7.17 -3.29
CA PRO A 275 9.58 7.73 -2.21
C PRO A 275 11.00 7.16 -2.15
N LEU A 276 11.14 5.84 -2.34
CA LEU A 276 12.44 5.18 -2.33
C LEU A 276 13.30 5.61 -3.52
N LYS A 277 12.71 5.77 -4.71
CA LYS A 277 13.40 6.32 -5.89
C LYS A 277 13.94 7.71 -5.60
N ASP A 278 13.15 8.60 -5.01
CA ASP A 278 13.62 9.95 -4.66
C ASP A 278 14.77 9.90 -3.66
N LEU A 279 14.65 9.09 -2.60
CA LEU A 279 15.67 9.00 -1.56
C LEU A 279 16.98 8.34 -2.02
N VAL A 280 16.89 7.32 -2.88
CA VAL A 280 18.04 6.60 -3.43
C VAL A 280 18.67 7.40 -4.57
N LEU A 281 17.89 7.75 -5.60
CA LEU A 281 18.39 8.39 -6.82
C LEU A 281 18.65 9.89 -6.63
N GLY A 282 17.80 10.58 -5.87
CA GLY A 282 18.01 11.99 -5.52
C GLY A 282 19.33 12.22 -4.77
N ARG A 283 19.87 11.21 -4.07
CA ARG A 283 21.23 11.24 -3.52
C ARG A 283 22.33 10.85 -4.51
N THR A 284 22.11 9.87 -5.40
CA THR A 284 23.12 9.50 -6.41
C THR A 284 23.34 10.58 -7.46
N THR A 285 22.43 11.57 -7.60
CA THR A 285 22.63 12.75 -8.49
C THR A 285 23.85 13.62 -8.18
N ARG A 286 24.53 13.43 -7.04
CA ARG A 286 25.81 14.12 -6.75
C ARG A 286 27.06 13.41 -7.28
N SER A 287 26.95 12.15 -7.71
CA SER A 287 28.06 11.38 -8.28
C SER A 287 27.96 11.37 -9.80
N LEU A 288 29.08 11.70 -10.46
CA LEU A 288 29.30 11.65 -11.92
C LEU A 288 29.92 10.31 -12.36
N ALA A 289 29.73 9.23 -11.58
CA ALA A 289 30.31 7.93 -11.93
C ALA A 289 29.59 7.32 -13.15
N PRO A 290 30.32 6.63 -14.07
CA PRO A 290 29.72 6.02 -15.26
C PRO A 290 28.63 4.97 -14.98
N ALA A 291 28.73 4.25 -13.85
CA ALA A 291 27.71 3.27 -13.43
C ALA A 291 26.39 3.95 -13.04
N ASP A 292 26.46 5.05 -12.27
CA ASP A 292 25.31 5.85 -11.85
C ASP A 292 24.57 6.49 -13.05
N LEU A 293 25.27 6.70 -14.18
CA LEU A 293 24.68 7.21 -15.41
C LEU A 293 23.91 6.12 -16.18
N TRP A 294 24.39 4.87 -16.13
CA TRP A 294 23.74 3.73 -16.77
C TRP A 294 22.44 3.34 -16.05
N ASP A 295 22.44 3.35 -14.73
CA ASP A 295 21.22 3.09 -13.93
C ASP A 295 20.16 4.17 -14.16
N ARG A 296 20.57 5.44 -14.31
CA ARG A 296 19.65 6.54 -14.70
C ARG A 296 19.05 6.36 -16.08
N LEU A 297 19.87 5.94 -17.07
CA LEU A 297 19.40 5.74 -18.43
C LEU A 297 18.41 4.57 -18.51
N THR A 298 18.72 3.47 -17.83
CA THR A 298 17.85 2.31 -17.68
C THR A 298 16.52 2.70 -17.04
N PHE A 299 16.52 3.52 -15.99
CA PHE A 299 15.28 3.93 -15.31
C PHE A 299 14.42 4.93 -16.08
N LEU A 300 15.01 5.90 -16.80
CA LEU A 300 14.25 6.81 -17.68
C LEU A 300 13.50 6.06 -18.78
N CYS A 301 13.96 4.86 -19.14
CA CYS A 301 13.33 4.00 -20.12
C CYS A 301 12.30 3.03 -19.51
N THR A 302 12.00 3.08 -18.20
CA THR A 302 10.93 2.27 -17.59
C THR A 302 9.66 3.09 -17.41
N VAL A 303 8.61 2.76 -18.18
CA VAL A 303 7.29 3.41 -18.05
C VAL A 303 6.43 2.55 -17.14
N TYR A 304 5.92 3.15 -16.05
CA TYR A 304 4.95 2.52 -15.17
C TYR A 304 3.60 2.45 -15.88
N ASN A 305 3.03 1.25 -16.02
CA ASN A 305 1.67 1.12 -16.52
C ASN A 305 0.69 0.92 -15.34
N PRO A 306 -0.20 1.89 -15.07
CA PRO A 306 -1.10 1.85 -13.92
C PRO A 306 -2.21 0.79 -14.04
N LEU A 307 -2.48 0.25 -15.23
CA LEU A 307 -3.51 -0.77 -15.45
C LEU A 307 -2.99 -2.19 -15.19
N THR A 308 -1.68 -2.41 -15.37
CA THR A 308 -1.05 -3.74 -15.21
C THR A 308 -0.13 -3.84 -13.99
N GLY A 309 -0.01 -2.77 -13.20
CA GLY A 309 0.83 -2.72 -11.98
C GLY A 309 2.32 -2.98 -12.21
N SER A 310 2.79 -2.97 -13.45
CA SER A 310 4.10 -3.46 -13.86
C SER A 310 4.90 -2.39 -14.60
N TYR A 311 6.20 -2.34 -14.30
CA TYR A 311 7.17 -1.53 -15.01
C TYR A 311 7.63 -2.25 -16.29
N ARG A 312 7.62 -1.56 -17.42
CA ARG A 312 8.07 -2.09 -18.73
C ARG A 312 9.17 -1.21 -19.28
N PHE A 313 10.18 -1.84 -19.90
CA PHE A 313 11.19 -1.11 -20.66
C PHE A 313 10.61 -0.63 -22.00
N ASP A 314 10.48 0.68 -22.14
CA ASP A 314 10.14 1.34 -23.38
C ASP A 314 11.42 1.71 -24.14
N TYR A 315 11.79 0.84 -25.08
CA TYR A 315 12.95 1.03 -25.94
C TYR A 315 12.81 2.24 -26.87
N SER A 316 11.60 2.79 -27.08
CA SER A 316 11.39 3.94 -27.97
C SER A 316 12.10 5.20 -27.46
N ILE A 317 12.16 5.40 -26.15
CA ILE A 317 12.87 6.52 -25.52
C ILE A 317 14.37 6.38 -25.76
N PHE A 318 14.92 5.16 -25.62
CA PHE A 318 16.33 4.89 -25.86
C PHE A 318 16.73 5.16 -27.32
N PHE A 319 15.95 4.63 -28.27
CA PHE A 319 16.18 4.90 -29.69
C PHE A 319 16.03 6.39 -30.02
N GLY A 320 15.06 7.08 -29.39
CA GLY A 320 14.89 8.53 -29.54
C GLY A 320 16.12 9.33 -29.11
N ILE A 321 16.67 9.03 -27.93
CA ILE A 321 17.90 9.69 -27.44
C ILE A 321 19.10 9.34 -28.33
N PHE A 322 19.24 8.08 -28.76
CA PHE A 322 20.35 7.64 -29.59
C PHE A 322 20.34 8.32 -30.97
N PHE A 323 19.23 8.24 -31.70
CA PHE A 323 19.10 8.87 -33.02
C PHE A 323 19.13 10.41 -32.92
N GLY A 324 18.55 10.98 -31.86
CA GLY A 324 18.63 12.41 -31.57
C GLY A 324 20.07 12.88 -31.31
N GLY A 325 20.82 12.16 -30.49
CA GLY A 325 22.23 12.45 -30.21
C GLY A 325 23.11 12.33 -31.46
N LEU A 326 22.88 11.29 -32.28
CA LEU A 326 23.64 11.08 -33.52
C LEU A 326 23.36 12.19 -34.55
N SER A 327 22.12 12.68 -34.63
CA SER A 327 21.74 13.84 -35.44
C SER A 327 22.46 15.12 -34.98
N LEU A 328 22.48 15.39 -33.67
CA LEU A 328 23.17 16.57 -33.10
C LEU A 328 24.68 16.51 -33.33
N ILE A 329 25.31 15.35 -33.16
CA ILE A 329 26.75 15.15 -33.43
C ILE A 329 27.04 15.35 -34.91
N GLY A 330 26.22 14.79 -35.80
CA GLY A 330 26.37 14.97 -37.25
C GLY A 330 26.27 16.44 -37.67
N MET A 331 25.27 17.16 -37.17
CA MET A 331 25.10 18.59 -37.42
C MET A 331 26.28 19.41 -36.87
N GLY A 332 26.70 19.12 -35.63
CA GLY A 332 27.85 19.77 -34.99
C GLY A 332 29.14 19.56 -35.78
N TRP A 333 29.36 18.35 -36.30
CA TRP A 333 30.51 18.04 -37.15
C TRP A 333 30.49 18.81 -38.46
N ILE A 334 29.33 18.93 -39.12
CA ILE A 334 29.17 19.72 -40.36
C ILE A 334 29.47 21.20 -40.08
N ILE A 335 28.89 21.76 -39.02
CA ILE A 335 29.13 23.16 -38.63
C ILE A 335 30.61 23.39 -38.33
N LEU A 336 31.24 22.50 -37.57
CA LEU A 336 32.67 22.59 -37.24
C LEU A 336 33.53 22.50 -38.49
N ARG A 337 33.22 21.59 -39.42
CA ARG A 337 33.93 21.43 -40.69
C ARG A 337 33.83 22.70 -41.53
N LEU A 338 32.63 23.24 -41.73
CA LEU A 338 32.40 24.47 -42.48
C LEU A 338 33.13 25.67 -41.85
N TRP A 339 33.13 25.75 -40.52
CA TRP A 339 33.84 26.80 -39.79
C TRP A 339 35.36 26.69 -39.94
N LEU A 340 35.91 25.48 -39.88
CA LEU A 340 37.34 25.22 -40.09
C LEU A 340 37.75 25.53 -41.53
N GLU A 341 36.95 25.14 -42.52
CA GLU A 341 37.18 25.46 -43.94
C GLU A 341 37.17 26.97 -44.19
N ARG A 342 36.18 27.69 -43.64
CA ARG A 342 36.12 29.16 -43.71
C ARG A 342 37.32 29.82 -43.05
N ARG A 343 37.78 29.33 -41.90
CA ARG A 343 38.99 29.83 -41.24
C ARG A 343 40.26 29.62 -42.05
N ARG A 344 40.39 28.49 -42.75
CA ARG A 344 41.52 28.22 -43.65
C ARG A 344 41.52 29.17 -44.85
N ALA A 345 40.36 29.40 -45.47
CA ALA A 345 40.22 30.33 -46.60
C ALA A 345 40.58 31.79 -46.24
N LEU A 346 40.20 32.25 -45.04
CA LEU A 346 40.56 33.59 -44.55
C LEU A 346 42.06 33.73 -44.25
N ARG A 347 42.75 32.65 -43.89
CA ARG A 347 44.20 32.64 -43.65
C ARG A 347 45.01 32.66 -44.95
N SER A 348 44.58 31.95 -45.99
CA SER A 348 45.25 31.94 -47.30
C SER A 348 45.04 33.22 -48.11
N GLY A 349 43.94 33.97 -47.87
CA GLY A 349 43.72 35.28 -48.51
C GLY A 349 44.61 36.41 -47.99
N ARG A 350 45.28 36.23 -46.83
CA ARG A 350 46.10 37.26 -46.17
C ARG A 350 47.59 37.17 -46.50
N THR A 351 48.01 36.18 -47.29
CA THR A 351 49.42 35.91 -47.65
C THR A 351 49.79 36.29 -49.08
N ARG A 352 49.00 37.10 -49.80
CA ARG A 352 49.45 37.71 -51.05
C ARG A 352 50.14 39.05 -50.75
N PRO A 353 51.49 39.13 -50.74
CA PRO A 353 52.17 40.42 -50.75
C PRO A 353 51.81 41.13 -52.06
N ALA A 354 51.48 42.42 -51.94
CA ALA A 354 51.29 43.31 -53.06
C ALA A 354 52.64 43.53 -53.75
N THR A 355 53.03 42.65 -54.66
CA THR A 355 54.13 42.91 -55.58
C THR A 355 53.58 43.59 -56.84
N GLU A 356 53.87 44.89 -56.88
CA GLU A 356 54.35 45.64 -58.06
C GLU A 356 53.35 45.84 -59.20
N ALA A 357 52.67 47.00 -59.12
CA ALA A 357 52.22 47.73 -60.29
C ALA A 357 53.39 48.59 -60.78
N HIS A 358 53.84 48.34 -62.02
CA HIS A 358 54.74 49.19 -62.78
C HIS A 358 54.09 49.57 -64.11
#